data_AF-A0A4Q0YMT9-F1
#
_entry.id   AF-A0A4Q0YMT9-F1
#
_cell.length_a   1.000
_cell.length_b   1.000
_cell.length_c   1.000
_cell.angle_alpha   90.00
_cell.angle_beta   90.00
_cell.angle_gamma   90.00
#
_symmetry.space_group_name_H-M   'P 1'
#
loop_
_entity.id
_entity.type
_entity.pdbx_description
1 polymer ?
#
loop_
_entity_poly.entity_id
_entity_poly.type
_entity_poly.pdbx_seq_one_letter_code
_entity_poly.pdbx_strand_id
1 'polypeptide(L)' 'MLQYTSGSTGEPKGVVLSQDNIIANQQMILENFGHSNESVVVGWLPHFHDMGLIGTFFNLFSWEVHVY' A
#
# COMPACT_ATOMS: atom_id res chain seq x y z
N MET A 1 -6.41 2.36 -9.89
CA MET A 1 -4.95 2.62 -9.97
C MET A 1 -4.31 1.60 -10.89
N LEU A 2 -3.18 1.94 -11.55
CA LEU A 2 -2.41 1.02 -12.38
C LEU A 2 -0.98 0.91 -11.82
N GLN A 3 -0.53 -0.27 -11.44
CA GLN A 3 0.86 -0.55 -11.04
C GLN A 3 1.53 -1.46 -12.07
N TYR A 4 2.78 -1.16 -12.41
CA TYR A 4 3.56 -2.01 -13.30
C TYR A 4 4.41 -2.98 -12.49
N THR A 5 4.46 -4.23 -12.95
CA THR A 5 5.37 -5.25 -12.44
C THR A 5 6.50 -5.48 -13.43
N SER A 6 7.65 -5.97 -12.97
CA SER A 6 8.81 -6.24 -13.83
C SER A 6 8.51 -7.26 -14.95
N GLY A 7 7.55 -8.16 -14.72
CA GLY A 7 7.19 -9.22 -15.65
C GLY A 7 8.29 -10.28 -15.78
N SER A 8 7.95 -11.55 -15.63
CA SER A 8 8.93 -12.64 -15.77
C SER A 8 9.53 -12.77 -17.18
N THR A 9 8.90 -12.14 -18.18
CA THR A 9 9.31 -12.15 -19.59
C THR A 9 10.02 -10.85 -20.01
N GLY A 10 10.34 -9.95 -19.07
CA GLY A 10 11.04 -8.68 -19.32
C GLY A 10 10.17 -7.53 -19.82
N GLU A 11 8.97 -7.81 -20.35
CA GLU A 11 7.98 -6.78 -20.65
C GLU A 11 7.15 -6.43 -19.41
N PRO A 12 7.14 -5.16 -18.97
CA PRO A 12 6.35 -4.75 -17.81
C PRO A 12 4.87 -4.97 -18.02
N LYS A 13 4.20 -5.54 -17.02
CA LYS A 13 2.74 -5.79 -17.05
C LYS A 13 2.03 -4.86 -16.10
N GLY A 14 1.03 -4.15 -16.62
CA GLY A 14 0.14 -3.30 -15.84
C GLY A 14 -0.91 -4.12 -15.09
N VAL A 15 -1.00 -3.88 -13.79
CA VAL A 15 -2.00 -4.46 -12.88
C VAL A 15 -2.97 -3.36 -12.48
N VAL A 16 -4.24 -3.54 -12.79
CA VAL A 16 -5.30 -2.62 -12.38
C VAL A 16 -5.74 -2.97 -10.96
N LEU A 17 -5.67 -1.99 -10.07
CA LEU A 17 -6.13 -2.08 -8.69
C LEU A 17 -7.37 -1.21 -8.51
N SER A 18 -8.46 -1.81 -8.06
CA SER A 18 -9.65 -1.09 -7.62
C SER A 18 -9.45 -0.51 -6.22
N GLN A 19 -10.32 0.43 -5.83
CA GLN A 19 -10.34 0.94 -4.46
C GLN A 19 -10.59 -0.18 -3.44
N ASP A 20 -11.51 -1.10 -3.74
CA ASP A 20 -11.85 -2.23 -2.86
C ASP A 20 -10.65 -3.15 -2.64
N ASN A 21 -9.82 -3.36 -3.66
CA ASN A 21 -8.57 -4.12 -3.51
C ASN A 21 -7.62 -3.46 -2.51
N ILE A 22 -7.52 -2.12 -2.54
CA ILE A 22 -6.65 -1.37 -1.64
C ILE A 22 -7.19 -1.45 -0.21
N ILE A 23 -8.49 -1.20 -0.01
CA ILE A 23 -9.12 -1.24 1.32
C ILE A 23 -8.98 -2.63 1.95
N ALA A 24 -9.31 -3.70 1.21
CA ALA A 24 -9.20 -5.06 1.71
C ALA A 24 -7.75 -5.41 2.11
N ASN A 25 -6.77 -4.97 1.32
CA ASN A 25 -5.36 -5.19 1.66
C ASN A 25 -4.92 -4.42 2.91
N GLN A 26 -5.34 -3.17 3.07
CA GLN A 26 -5.02 -2.38 4.28
C GLN A 26 -5.65 -2.97 5.53
N GLN A 27 -6.89 -3.48 5.46
CA GLN A 27 -7.53 -4.19 6.57
C GLN A 27 -6.73 -5.43 6.98
N MET A 28 -6.30 -6.24 6.01
CA MET A 28 -5.45 -7.40 6.30
C MET A 28 -4.11 -7.01 6.94
N ILE A 29 -3.46 -5.93 6.45
CA ILE A 29 -2.22 -5.45 7.06
C ILE A 29 -2.46 -5.03 8.51
N LEU A 30 -3.53 -4.28 8.76
CA LEU A 30 -3.87 -3.85 10.11
C LEU A 30 -4.10 -5.03 11.07
N GLU A 31 -4.93 -5.99 10.67
CA GLU A 31 -5.26 -7.17 11.48
C GLU A 31 -4.04 -8.03 11.82
N ASN A 32 -3.10 -8.16 10.88
CA ASN A 32 -1.95 -9.06 11.05
C ASN A 32 -0.77 -8.39 11.76
N PHE A 33 -0.58 -7.08 11.59
CA PHE A 33 0.57 -6.38 12.16
C PHE A 33 0.24 -5.60 13.45
N GLY A 34 -1.05 -5.31 13.71
CA GLY A 34 -1.49 -4.74 14.98
C GLY A 34 -0.93 -3.33 15.27
N HIS A 35 -0.59 -2.58 14.23
CA HIS A 35 -0.18 -1.18 14.37
C HIS A 35 -1.35 -0.33 14.91
N SER A 36 -1.04 0.86 15.42
CA SER A 36 -1.99 1.82 15.99
C SER A 36 -1.68 3.24 15.49
N ASN A 37 -2.50 4.22 15.89
CA ASN A 37 -2.22 5.64 15.66
C ASN A 37 -0.93 6.16 16.35
N GLU A 38 -0.35 5.38 17.27
CA GLU A 38 0.93 5.68 17.92
C GLU A 38 2.11 5.00 17.20
N SER A 39 1.85 4.17 16.19
CA SER A 39 2.88 3.48 15.45
C SER A 39 3.66 4.42 14.54
N VAL A 40 4.99 4.27 14.54
CA VAL A 40 5.87 4.96 13.61
C VAL A 40 6.11 4.06 12.40
N VAL A 41 5.69 4.54 11.23
CA VAL A 41 5.95 3.88 9.94
C VAL A 41 7.16 4.53 9.29
N VAL A 42 8.11 3.70 8.83
CA VAL A 42 9.29 4.16 8.10
C VAL A 42 9.23 3.63 6.68
N GLY A 43 9.36 4.52 5.69
CA GLY A 43 9.37 4.18 4.28
C GLY A 43 10.65 4.60 3.60
N TRP A 44 11.31 3.66 2.91
CA TRP A 44 12.44 3.93 2.02
C TRP A 44 12.24 3.40 0.61
N LEU A 45 11.17 2.63 0.38
CA LEU A 45 10.85 2.10 -0.94
C LEU A 45 10.14 3.16 -1.79
N PRO A 46 10.45 3.28 -3.09
CA PRO A 46 9.75 4.21 -3.98
C PRO A 46 8.25 3.91 -4.11
N HIS A 47 7.43 4.94 -4.30
CA HIS A 47 5.97 4.80 -4.44
C HIS A 47 5.52 4.07 -5.71
N PHE A 48 6.40 3.82 -6.68
CA PHE A 48 6.06 2.98 -7.83
C PHE A 48 6.21 1.48 -7.52
N HIS A 49 6.83 1.13 -6.39
CA HIS A 49 6.88 -0.24 -5.88
C HIS A 49 5.63 -0.51 -5.02
N ASP A 50 5.10 -1.74 -5.06
CA ASP A 50 3.90 -2.13 -4.30
C ASP A 50 4.02 -1.88 -2.79
N MET A 51 5.10 -2.33 -2.14
CA MET A 51 5.36 -2.14 -0.72
C MET A 51 5.63 -0.67 -0.34
N GLY A 52 6.17 0.14 -1.26
CA GLY A 52 6.31 1.58 -1.05
C GLY A 52 4.95 2.29 -1.07
N LEU A 53 4.06 1.87 -1.96
CA LEU A 53 2.74 2.49 -2.10
C LEU A 53 1.70 1.93 -1.14
N ILE A 54 1.46 0.63 -1.19
CA ILE A 54 0.45 -0.07 -0.40
C ILE A 54 0.95 -0.27 1.03
N GLY A 55 2.15 -0.81 1.21
CA GLY A 55 2.68 -1.15 2.53
C GLY A 55 3.06 0.05 3.39
N THR A 56 3.47 1.17 2.78
CA THR A 56 3.91 2.36 3.51
C THR A 56 2.96 3.54 3.32
N PHE A 57 2.79 4.04 2.09
CA PHE A 57 2.05 5.28 1.86
C PHE A 57 0.56 5.18 2.24
N PHE A 58 -0.16 4.17 1.76
CA PHE A 58 -1.57 3.98 2.11
C PHE A 58 -1.79 3.59 3.57
N ASN A 59 -0.80 2.95 4.20
CA ASN A 59 -0.86 2.61 5.61
C ASN A 59 -0.89 3.85 6.53
N LEU A 60 -0.39 5.01 6.05
CA LEU A 60 -0.52 6.28 6.77
C LEU A 60 -1.98 6.76 6.85
N PHE A 61 -2.82 6.34 5.90
CA PHE A 61 -4.20 6.81 5.74
C PHE A 61 -5.25 5.75 6.09
N SER A 62 -4.85 4.54 6.49
CA SER A 62 -5.76 3.48 6.95
C SER A 62 -6.40 3.75 8.32
N TRP A 63 -6.12 4.92 8.89
CA TRP A 63 -6.67 5.41 10.16
C TRP A 63 -7.68 6.52 9.88
N GLU A 64 -8.69 6.67 10.75
CA GLU A 64 -9.59 7.84 10.81
C GLU A 64 -8.81 9.13 11.21
N VAL A 65 -7.76 9.48 10.46
CA VAL A 65 -7.04 10.75 10.61
C VAL A 65 -7.88 11.81 9.92
N HIS A 66 -8.57 12.61 10.72
CA HIS A 66 -8.99 13.93 10.29
C HIS A 66 -7.73 14.71 9.89
N VAL A 67 -7.56 14.93 8.59
CA VAL A 67 -6.52 15.79 8.04
C VAL A 67 -6.89 17.23 8.40
N TYR A 68 -6.10 17.88 9.24
CA TYR A 68 -6.08 19.34 9.35
C TYR A 68 -5.08 19.91 8.34
#